data_AF-A0ABC9XF81-F1
#
_entry.id   AF-A0ABC9XF81-F1
#
_cell.length_a   1.000
_cell.length_b   1.000
_cell.length_c   1.000
_cell.angle_alpha   90.00
_cell.angle_beta   90.00
_cell.angle_gamma   90.00
#
_symmetry.space_group_name_H-M   'P 1'
#
loop_
_entity.id
_entity.type
_entity.pdbx_description
1 polymer ?
#
loop_
_entity_poly.entity_id
_entity_poly.type
_entity_poly.pdbx_seq_one_letter_code
_entity_poly.pdbx_strand_id
1 'polypeptide(L)'
;MSRPPAARGRCRSAGLTRKRPRPLPWKRDATVQDRSERLYQLGDLQQRMEKLAGSKTDLSAKVVFSEEEKLKISKDLVDLQIKTNKMKEQYETENFELKNMILALENRVLELELCSEKVTGERDALRERLHALETSRKELADEYIILKSNYLALGKELEQEVMKNEELSLELLNLANARSTLPRTESNRVPAMADEASAELERVRATVRRLSARKVKLLGNQDHIKVELEKLKKTYDSQQQKLEERVIAMGKELQEARGAIGDTQHKLAQQSAVLLTSQSQLQEVEAENSQLQLRLKKLNEEYRSRLAQYIKDVADYMDSKSSNVTGPSKAPADHAHMKRFVDSMLKEIRASYKSREEQLAGAARGYKKRMKNLVKKHENLLIAYGQLGEEGWAEVRKQLREFARTTQEDLEQERSQLLTRAVMAEEQVSELQEYIDKHLARYKQEILQLKKLTGSKVPHALSAGAADTHSLPRARRTVSHQP
;
A
#
# COMPACT_ATOMS: atom_id res chain seq x y z
N MET A 1 69.55 23.67 -63.89
CA MET A 1 69.99 23.16 -65.20
C MET A 1 69.04 23.69 -66.26
N SER A 2 69.40 24.18 -67.43
CA SER A 2 70.64 24.67 -68.01
C SER A 2 70.18 25.48 -69.22
N ARG A 3 70.72 26.68 -69.41
CA ARG A 3 70.61 27.41 -70.69
C ARG A 3 71.29 26.59 -71.80
N PRO A 4 70.91 26.85 -73.06
CA PRO A 4 71.95 27.06 -74.07
C PRO A 4 71.71 28.32 -74.93
N PRO A 5 72.74 28.77 -75.69
CA PRO A 5 72.94 30.17 -76.02
C PRO A 5 72.75 30.53 -77.50
N ALA A 6 72.75 31.84 -77.73
CA ALA A 6 72.71 32.53 -79.01
C ALA A 6 73.93 32.23 -79.89
N ALA A 7 73.68 32.05 -81.19
CA ALA A 7 74.70 32.08 -82.24
C ALA A 7 74.52 33.37 -83.09
N ARG A 8 75.61 34.13 -83.20
CA ARG A 8 75.76 35.28 -84.11
C ARG A 8 76.11 34.76 -85.51
N GLY A 9 75.48 35.32 -86.53
CA GLY A 9 75.94 35.24 -87.92
C GLY A 9 75.78 36.59 -88.60
N ARG A 10 76.89 37.29 -88.83
CA ARG A 10 76.97 38.42 -89.77
C ARG A 10 77.50 37.89 -91.09
N CYS A 11 76.81 38.18 -92.20
CA CYS A 11 77.43 38.33 -93.51
C CYS A 11 76.73 39.47 -94.27
N ARG A 12 77.54 40.42 -94.76
CA ARG A 12 77.18 41.56 -95.60
C ARG A 12 77.08 41.11 -97.06
N SER A 13 76.20 41.77 -97.83
CA SER A 13 76.26 42.12 -99.27
C SER A 13 74.84 42.03 -99.86
N ALA A 14 74.39 42.81 -100.82
CA ALA A 14 74.82 44.04 -101.46
C ALA A 14 73.54 44.64 -102.09
N GLY A 15 73.46 45.97 -102.18
CA GLY A 15 72.31 46.63 -102.79
C GLY A 15 72.22 46.36 -104.28
N LEU A 16 71.01 46.07 -104.75
CA LEU A 16 70.58 46.21 -106.14
C LEU A 16 69.14 46.70 -106.15
N THR A 17 69.00 48.03 -106.30
CA THR A 17 67.74 48.73 -106.49
C THR A 17 67.17 48.44 -107.87
N ARG A 18 66.27 47.45 -107.96
CA ARG A 18 65.38 47.28 -109.11
C ARG A 18 64.06 48.02 -108.84
N LYS A 19 63.82 49.09 -109.61
CA LYS A 19 62.55 49.83 -109.67
C LYS A 19 61.39 48.86 -109.89
N ARG A 20 60.50 48.72 -108.91
CA ARG A 20 59.12 48.23 -109.12
C ARG A 20 58.24 49.44 -109.45
N PRO A 21 57.29 49.33 -110.40
CA PRO A 21 56.43 50.44 -110.77
C PRO A 21 55.55 50.84 -109.58
N ARG A 22 55.32 52.14 -109.40
CA ARG A 22 54.36 52.66 -108.41
C ARG A 22 53.00 52.01 -108.70
N PRO A 23 52.35 51.34 -107.74
CA PRO A 23 50.96 50.92 -107.92
C PRO A 23 50.11 52.18 -108.04
N LEU A 24 49.21 52.22 -109.02
CA LEU A 24 48.24 53.30 -109.19
C LEU A 24 47.42 53.47 -107.88
N PRO A 25 47.03 54.71 -107.51
CA PRO A 25 46.49 55.05 -106.18
C PRO A 25 45.31 54.15 -105.74
N TRP A 26 44.40 53.83 -106.65
CA TRP A 26 43.20 53.03 -106.40
C TRP A 26 43.47 51.56 -105.99
N LYS A 27 44.65 50.99 -106.31
CA LYS A 27 45.02 49.62 -105.87
C LYS A 27 45.50 49.56 -104.41
N ARG A 28 46.03 50.67 -103.88
CA ARG A 28 46.40 50.77 -102.46
C ARG A 28 45.15 50.94 -101.60
N ASP A 29 44.19 51.71 -102.08
CA ASP A 29 42.93 51.93 -101.35
C ASP A 29 42.10 50.64 -101.31
N ALA A 30 42.00 49.88 -102.41
CA ALA A 30 41.33 48.58 -102.43
C ALA A 30 42.00 47.52 -101.53
N THR A 31 43.34 47.51 -101.43
CA THR A 31 44.06 46.56 -100.54
C THR A 31 44.04 46.98 -99.08
N VAL A 32 43.96 48.28 -98.78
CA VAL A 32 43.77 48.79 -97.42
C VAL A 32 42.32 48.52 -96.96
N GLN A 33 41.35 48.65 -97.85
CA GLN A 33 39.94 48.37 -97.57
C GLN A 33 39.70 46.88 -97.30
N ASP A 34 40.21 45.97 -98.14
CA ASP A 34 40.18 44.50 -97.90
C ASP A 34 40.91 44.12 -96.59
N ARG A 35 42.03 44.77 -96.26
CA ARG A 35 42.70 44.56 -94.97
C ARG A 35 41.87 45.06 -93.79
N SER A 36 41.20 46.19 -93.93
CA SER A 36 40.34 46.74 -92.88
C SER A 36 39.12 45.86 -92.64
N GLU A 37 38.48 45.36 -93.71
CA GLU A 37 37.35 44.42 -93.62
C GLU A 37 37.75 43.11 -92.95
N ARG A 38 38.94 42.57 -93.27
CA ARG A 38 39.48 41.38 -92.57
C ARG A 38 39.79 41.64 -91.10
N LEU A 39 40.26 42.84 -90.74
CA LEU A 39 40.47 43.21 -89.33
C LEU A 39 39.14 43.35 -88.57
N TYR A 40 38.09 43.88 -89.20
CA TYR A 40 36.74 43.88 -88.63
C TYR A 40 36.20 42.47 -88.44
N GLN A 41 36.35 41.59 -89.42
CA GLN A 41 35.96 40.17 -89.29
C GLN A 41 36.76 39.44 -88.20
N LEU A 42 38.06 39.74 -88.04
CA LEU A 42 38.88 39.22 -86.94
C LEU A 42 38.40 39.75 -85.58
N GLY A 43 38.01 41.02 -85.49
CA GLY A 43 37.39 41.60 -84.29
C GLY A 43 36.05 40.94 -83.95
N ASP A 44 35.20 40.71 -84.94
CA ASP A 44 33.92 40.00 -84.77
C ASP A 44 34.12 38.54 -84.33
N LEU A 45 35.11 37.84 -84.92
CA LEU A 45 35.49 36.50 -84.51
C LEU A 45 36.03 36.49 -83.08
N GLN A 46 36.85 37.47 -82.70
CA GLN A 46 37.37 37.61 -81.35
C GLN A 46 36.25 37.88 -80.33
N GLN A 47 35.30 38.76 -80.66
CA GLN A 47 34.15 39.05 -79.80
C GLN A 47 33.21 37.84 -79.68
N ARG A 48 33.03 37.06 -80.75
CA ARG A 48 32.28 35.80 -80.70
C ARG A 48 33.00 34.75 -79.85
N MET A 49 34.32 34.65 -79.96
CA MET A 49 35.13 33.77 -79.11
C MET A 49 35.07 34.18 -77.64
N GLU A 50 35.08 35.48 -77.35
CA GLU A 50 34.97 36.01 -75.99
C GLU A 50 33.57 35.76 -75.40
N LYS A 51 32.50 35.97 -76.19
CA LYS A 51 31.12 35.61 -75.81
C LYS A 51 30.97 34.10 -75.60
N LEU A 52 31.58 33.29 -76.47
CA LEU A 52 31.57 31.83 -76.35
C LEU A 52 32.32 31.39 -75.09
N ALA A 53 33.48 31.99 -74.79
CA ALA A 53 34.25 31.73 -73.58
C ALA A 53 33.46 32.12 -72.32
N GLY A 54 32.81 33.29 -72.31
CA GLY A 54 31.92 33.74 -71.23
C GLY A 54 30.73 32.80 -71.01
N SER A 55 30.05 32.40 -72.09
CA SER A 55 28.95 31.42 -72.00
C SER A 55 29.42 30.05 -71.49
N LYS A 56 30.64 29.62 -71.86
CA LYS A 56 31.23 28.38 -71.37
C LYS A 56 31.59 28.46 -69.89
N THR A 57 32.12 29.59 -69.42
CA THR A 57 32.40 29.79 -67.98
C THR A 57 31.11 29.87 -67.17
N ASP A 58 30.08 30.53 -67.68
CA ASP A 58 28.77 30.63 -67.01
C ASP A 58 28.07 29.27 -66.93
N LEU A 59 28.10 28.48 -68.01
CA LEU A 59 27.58 27.12 -68.00
C LEU A 59 28.37 26.22 -67.04
N SER A 60 29.70 26.32 -67.03
CA SER A 60 30.53 25.58 -66.09
C SER A 60 30.21 25.93 -64.63
N ALA A 61 30.01 27.22 -64.32
CA ALA A 61 29.63 27.66 -62.98
C ALA A 61 28.27 27.11 -62.58
N LYS A 62 27.25 27.19 -63.46
CA LYS A 62 25.92 26.62 -63.21
C LYS A 62 25.95 25.11 -62.98
N VAL A 63 26.78 24.38 -63.73
CA VAL A 63 26.95 22.93 -63.53
C VAL A 63 27.53 22.66 -62.14
N VAL A 64 28.59 23.37 -61.73
CA VAL A 64 29.19 23.23 -60.40
C VAL A 64 28.16 23.51 -59.29
N PHE A 65 27.39 24.59 -59.37
CA PHE A 65 26.33 24.86 -58.39
C PHE A 65 25.28 23.76 -58.33
N SER A 66 24.85 23.23 -59.48
CA SER A 66 23.88 22.13 -59.51
C SER A 66 24.45 20.83 -58.93
N GLU A 67 25.76 20.60 -59.06
CA GLU A 67 26.46 19.46 -58.45
C GLU A 67 26.60 19.65 -56.93
N GLU A 68 26.92 20.85 -56.47
CA GLU A 68 26.97 21.18 -55.04
C GLU A 68 25.59 21.02 -54.38
N GLU A 69 24.51 21.47 -55.02
CA GLU A 69 23.14 21.28 -54.54
C GLU A 69 22.76 19.80 -54.50
N LYS A 70 23.11 19.01 -55.53
CA LYS A 70 22.90 17.55 -55.51
C LYS A 70 23.66 16.90 -54.37
N LEU A 71 24.92 17.25 -54.15
CA LEU A 71 25.72 16.73 -53.04
C LEU A 71 25.12 17.13 -51.69
N LYS A 72 24.58 18.34 -51.58
CA LYS A 72 23.88 18.79 -50.38
C LYS A 72 22.62 17.98 -50.10
N ILE A 73 21.79 17.74 -51.12
CA ILE A 73 20.60 16.90 -51.00
C ILE A 73 20.97 15.44 -50.68
N SER A 74 22.00 14.89 -51.33
CA SER A 74 22.50 13.53 -51.05
C SER A 74 23.02 13.41 -49.62
N LYS A 75 23.73 14.41 -49.11
CA LYS A 75 24.16 14.46 -47.70
C LYS A 75 22.96 14.49 -46.75
N ASP A 76 22.00 15.38 -47.00
CA ASP A 76 20.82 15.52 -46.13
C ASP A 76 19.96 14.23 -46.15
N LEU A 77 19.88 13.54 -47.29
CA LEU A 77 19.22 12.23 -47.41
C LEU A 77 19.92 11.17 -46.56
N VAL A 78 21.25 11.10 -46.62
CA VAL A 78 22.04 10.18 -45.78
C VAL A 78 21.88 10.52 -44.30
N ASP A 79 21.91 11.80 -43.93
CA ASP A 79 21.70 12.23 -42.54
C ASP A 79 20.30 11.85 -42.03
N LEU A 80 19.28 11.96 -42.87
CA LEU A 80 17.92 11.49 -42.55
C LEU A 80 17.84 9.97 -42.41
N GLN A 81 18.53 9.21 -43.28
CA GLN A 81 18.62 7.75 -43.17
C GLN A 81 19.31 7.32 -41.87
N ILE A 82 20.42 7.98 -41.51
CA ILE A 82 21.13 7.72 -40.26
C ILE A 82 20.23 8.03 -39.06
N LYS A 83 19.54 9.17 -39.06
CA LYS A 83 18.58 9.51 -37.99
C LYS A 83 17.46 8.49 -37.90
N THR A 84 16.91 8.06 -39.03
CA THR A 84 15.85 7.04 -39.08
C THR A 84 16.33 5.71 -38.50
N ASN A 85 17.54 5.26 -38.87
CA ASN A 85 18.12 4.04 -38.33
C ASN A 85 18.42 4.16 -36.84
N LYS A 86 18.94 5.30 -36.36
CA LYS A 86 19.15 5.55 -34.93
C LYS A 86 17.85 5.48 -34.13
N MET A 87 16.77 6.08 -34.64
CA MET A 87 15.45 5.98 -34.00
C MET A 87 14.97 4.53 -33.97
N LYS A 88 15.13 3.78 -35.06
CA LYS A 88 14.77 2.36 -35.12
C LYS A 88 15.55 1.52 -34.10
N GLU A 89 16.86 1.71 -34.00
CA GLU A 89 17.69 1.03 -33.00
C GLU A 89 17.21 1.33 -31.57
N GLN A 90 16.88 2.59 -31.27
CA GLN A 90 16.31 2.97 -29.97
C GLN A 90 15.00 2.25 -29.69
N TYR A 91 14.06 2.26 -30.65
CA TYR A 91 12.80 1.54 -30.52
C TYR A 91 13.00 0.05 -30.32
N GLU A 92 13.97 -0.56 -31.01
CA GLU A 92 14.30 -1.98 -30.82
C GLU A 92 14.85 -2.23 -29.42
N THR A 93 15.79 -1.40 -28.94
CA THR A 93 16.34 -1.53 -27.57
C THR A 93 15.26 -1.39 -26.49
N GLU A 94 14.40 -0.37 -26.58
CA GLU A 94 13.29 -0.17 -25.64
C GLU A 94 12.31 -1.35 -25.71
N ASN A 95 12.04 -1.88 -26.90
CA ASN A 95 11.17 -3.04 -27.06
C ASN A 95 11.77 -4.30 -26.42
N PHE A 96 13.08 -4.53 -26.54
CA PHE A 96 13.77 -5.63 -25.85
C PHE A 96 13.72 -5.45 -24.32
N GLU A 97 13.96 -4.25 -23.82
CA GLU A 97 13.87 -3.95 -22.38
C GLU A 97 12.45 -4.17 -21.84
N LEU A 98 11.43 -3.68 -22.56
CA LEU A 98 10.03 -3.88 -22.20
C LEU A 98 9.63 -5.36 -22.22
N LYS A 99 10.06 -6.13 -23.24
CA LYS A 99 9.84 -7.58 -23.29
C LYS A 99 10.46 -8.29 -22.09
N ASN A 100 11.69 -7.94 -21.71
CA ASN A 100 12.34 -8.51 -20.55
C ASN A 100 11.60 -8.16 -19.25
N MET A 101 11.10 -6.93 -19.13
CA MET A 101 10.28 -6.52 -17.99
C MET A 101 8.96 -7.28 -17.93
N ILE A 102 8.28 -7.44 -19.07
CA ILE A 102 7.05 -8.24 -19.16
C ILE A 102 7.30 -9.68 -18.71
N LEU A 103 8.34 -10.33 -19.22
CA LEU A 103 8.70 -11.70 -18.81
C LEU A 103 8.99 -11.81 -17.31
N ALA A 104 9.69 -10.82 -16.73
CA ALA A 104 9.96 -10.79 -15.29
C ALA A 104 8.66 -10.62 -14.48
N LEU A 105 7.74 -9.77 -14.93
CA LEU A 105 6.45 -9.57 -14.30
C LEU A 105 5.54 -10.81 -14.44
N GLU A 106 5.53 -11.45 -15.61
CA GLU A 106 4.79 -12.71 -15.85
C GLU A 106 5.30 -13.82 -14.91
N ASN A 107 6.61 -14.00 -14.79
CA ASN A 107 7.19 -14.95 -13.83
C ASN A 107 6.78 -14.62 -12.39
N ARG A 108 6.77 -13.33 -12.03
CA ARG A 108 6.36 -12.91 -10.69
C ARG A 108 4.88 -13.17 -10.41
N VAL A 109 4.01 -12.97 -11.40
CA VAL A 109 2.58 -13.30 -11.29
C VAL A 109 2.39 -14.80 -11.10
N LEU A 110 3.08 -15.64 -11.88
CA LEU A 110 3.01 -17.10 -11.74
C LEU A 110 3.48 -17.58 -10.35
N GLU A 111 4.54 -16.99 -9.80
CA GLU A 111 4.97 -17.29 -8.43
C GLU A 111 3.89 -16.92 -7.39
N LEU A 112 3.26 -15.77 -7.55
CA LEU A 112 2.21 -15.30 -6.64
C LEU A 112 0.94 -16.16 -6.73
N GLU A 113 0.55 -16.58 -7.93
CA GLU A 113 -0.56 -17.50 -8.15
C GLU A 113 -0.31 -18.84 -7.43
N LEU A 114 0.88 -19.41 -7.59
CA LEU A 114 1.26 -20.66 -6.93
C LEU A 114 1.33 -20.53 -5.39
N CYS A 115 1.79 -19.38 -4.88
CA CYS A 115 1.73 -19.07 -3.45
C CYS A 115 0.29 -18.93 -2.96
N SER A 116 -0.57 -18.27 -3.73
CA SER A 116 -2.00 -18.13 -3.42
C SER A 116 -2.68 -19.49 -3.33
N GLU A 117 -2.49 -20.36 -4.33
CA GLU A 117 -3.04 -21.71 -4.35
C GLU A 117 -2.64 -22.52 -3.11
N LYS A 118 -1.35 -22.48 -2.72
CA LYS A 118 -0.86 -23.15 -1.50
C LYS A 118 -1.60 -22.66 -0.25
N VAL A 119 -1.70 -21.34 -0.06
CA VAL A 119 -2.39 -20.76 1.10
C VAL A 119 -3.88 -21.10 1.07
N THR A 120 -4.52 -21.11 -0.09
CA THR A 120 -5.92 -21.53 -0.20
C THR A 120 -6.11 -23.01 0.15
N GLY A 121 -5.20 -23.89 -0.27
CA GLY A 121 -5.22 -25.31 0.08
C GLY A 121 -5.04 -25.54 1.59
N GLU A 122 -4.11 -24.81 2.23
CA GLU A 122 -3.94 -24.86 3.69
C GLU A 122 -5.17 -24.37 4.44
N ARG A 123 -5.77 -23.26 3.99
CA ARG A 123 -7.02 -22.73 4.54
C ARG A 123 -8.15 -23.76 4.45
N ASP A 124 -8.28 -24.43 3.32
CA ASP A 124 -9.36 -25.40 3.10
C ASP A 124 -9.14 -26.67 3.94
N ALA A 125 -7.90 -27.16 4.05
CA ALA A 125 -7.56 -28.25 4.96
C ALA A 125 -7.83 -27.92 6.43
N LEU A 126 -7.54 -26.69 6.86
CA LEU A 126 -7.87 -26.22 8.22
C LEU A 126 -9.38 -26.11 8.43
N ARG A 127 -10.13 -25.66 7.42
CA ARG A 127 -11.59 -25.56 7.48
C ARG A 127 -12.22 -26.96 7.60
N GLU A 128 -11.73 -27.95 6.87
CA GLU A 128 -12.18 -29.34 6.99
C GLU A 128 -11.88 -29.92 8.38
N ARG A 129 -10.68 -29.69 8.93
CA ARG A 129 -10.34 -30.11 10.30
C ARG A 129 -11.23 -29.46 11.35
N LEU A 130 -11.52 -28.18 11.20
CA LEU A 130 -12.43 -27.45 12.09
C LEU A 130 -13.83 -28.08 12.04
N HIS A 131 -14.36 -28.33 10.84
CA HIS A 131 -15.67 -28.97 10.69
C HIS A 131 -15.71 -30.37 11.31
N ALA A 132 -14.65 -31.17 11.15
CA ALA A 132 -14.55 -32.49 11.78
C ALA A 132 -14.54 -32.42 13.32
N LEU A 133 -13.88 -31.41 13.91
CA LEU A 133 -13.91 -31.17 15.35
C LEU A 133 -15.28 -30.66 15.83
N GLU A 134 -15.96 -29.84 15.03
CA GLU A 134 -17.31 -29.38 15.34
C GLU A 134 -18.31 -30.54 15.32
N THR A 135 -18.19 -31.48 14.39
CA THR A 135 -19.03 -32.68 14.36
C THR A 135 -18.73 -33.59 15.54
N SER A 136 -17.47 -33.87 15.85
CA SER A 136 -17.11 -34.70 17.02
C SER A 136 -17.58 -34.07 18.33
N ARG A 137 -17.55 -32.74 18.45
CA ARG A 137 -18.09 -32.03 19.62
C ARG A 137 -19.61 -32.19 19.73
N LYS A 138 -20.33 -32.16 18.61
CA LYS A 138 -21.79 -32.36 18.59
C LYS A 138 -22.13 -33.80 19.01
N GLU A 139 -21.44 -34.79 18.45
CA GLU A 139 -21.61 -36.19 18.82
C GLU A 139 -21.36 -36.41 20.31
N LEU A 140 -20.28 -35.86 20.86
CA LEU A 140 -19.98 -35.97 22.30
C LEU A 140 -21.04 -35.28 23.18
N ALA A 141 -21.60 -34.17 22.71
CA ALA A 141 -22.69 -33.49 23.42
C ALA A 141 -23.97 -34.35 23.42
N ASP A 142 -24.29 -35.01 22.30
CA ASP A 142 -25.42 -35.93 22.19
C ASP A 142 -25.22 -37.16 23.11
N GLU A 143 -24.01 -37.74 23.13
CA GLU A 143 -23.64 -38.81 24.06
C GLU A 143 -23.78 -38.38 25.52
N TYR A 144 -23.35 -37.16 25.87
CA TYR A 144 -23.49 -36.63 27.22
C TYR A 144 -24.96 -36.45 27.63
N ILE A 145 -25.82 -36.01 26.71
CA ILE A 145 -27.26 -35.89 26.97
C ILE A 145 -27.85 -37.27 27.26
N ILE A 146 -27.52 -38.28 26.44
CA ILE A 146 -27.97 -39.67 26.65
C ILE A 146 -27.48 -40.17 28.01
N LEU A 147 -26.20 -39.99 28.32
CA LEU A 147 -25.61 -40.44 29.57
C LEU A 147 -26.27 -39.77 30.79
N LYS A 148 -26.51 -38.45 30.72
CA LYS A 148 -27.21 -37.71 31.77
C LYS A 148 -28.65 -38.24 31.97
N SER A 149 -29.35 -38.56 30.89
CA SER A 149 -30.70 -39.16 30.96
C SER A 149 -30.69 -40.54 31.63
N ASN A 150 -29.67 -41.37 31.34
CA ASN A 150 -29.50 -42.69 31.95
C ASN A 150 -29.22 -42.58 33.46
N TYR A 151 -28.32 -41.68 33.88
CA TYR A 151 -28.06 -41.46 35.31
C TYR A 151 -29.28 -40.92 36.05
N LEU A 152 -30.08 -40.06 35.42
CA LEU A 152 -31.33 -39.58 36.00
C LEU A 152 -32.36 -40.71 36.16
N ALA A 153 -32.43 -41.65 35.21
CA ALA A 153 -33.29 -42.83 35.34
C ALA A 153 -32.83 -43.74 36.48
N LEU A 154 -31.52 -44.05 36.54
CA LEU A 154 -30.94 -44.87 37.60
C LEU A 154 -31.12 -44.23 38.99
N GLY A 155 -31.01 -42.91 39.09
CA GLY A 155 -31.29 -42.18 40.34
C GLY A 155 -32.72 -42.39 40.83
N LYS A 156 -33.71 -42.36 39.92
CA LYS A 156 -35.12 -42.63 40.26
C LYS A 156 -35.34 -44.08 40.70
N GLU A 157 -34.67 -45.04 40.05
CA GLU A 157 -34.74 -46.45 40.45
C GLU A 157 -34.12 -46.66 41.84
N LEU A 158 -32.99 -46.02 42.13
CA LEU A 158 -32.37 -46.06 43.45
C LEU A 158 -33.29 -45.47 44.52
N GLU A 159 -33.91 -44.32 44.27
CA GLU A 159 -34.90 -43.73 45.18
C GLU A 159 -36.07 -44.68 45.44
N GLN A 160 -36.58 -45.36 44.41
CA GLN A 160 -37.65 -46.36 44.57
C GLN A 160 -37.21 -47.55 45.44
N GLU A 161 -35.99 -48.05 45.28
CA GLU A 161 -35.46 -49.13 46.12
C GLU A 161 -35.21 -48.68 47.57
N VAL A 162 -34.80 -47.42 47.78
CA VAL A 162 -34.71 -46.82 49.12
C VAL A 162 -36.08 -46.78 49.78
N MET A 163 -37.11 -46.31 49.09
CA MET A 163 -38.48 -46.28 49.61
C MET A 163 -38.97 -47.68 50.01
N LYS A 164 -38.74 -48.70 49.17
CA LYS A 164 -39.09 -50.10 49.49
C LYS A 164 -38.33 -50.63 50.71
N ASN A 165 -37.04 -50.32 50.85
CA ASN A 165 -36.24 -50.73 52.00
C ASN A 165 -36.70 -50.03 53.30
N GLU A 166 -37.11 -48.76 53.22
CA GLU A 166 -37.71 -48.04 54.35
C GLU A 166 -39.03 -48.69 54.79
N GLU A 167 -39.90 -49.05 53.84
CA GLU A 167 -41.14 -49.80 54.09
C GLU A 167 -40.85 -51.14 54.79
N LEU A 168 -39.92 -51.94 54.25
CA LEU A 168 -39.50 -53.22 54.84
C LEU A 168 -38.90 -53.05 56.24
N SER A 169 -38.14 -51.98 56.46
CA SER A 169 -37.56 -51.67 57.76
C SER A 169 -38.64 -51.32 58.80
N LEU A 170 -39.68 -50.59 58.39
CA LEU A 170 -40.85 -50.30 59.23
C LEU A 170 -41.62 -51.58 59.57
N GLU A 171 -41.80 -52.48 58.60
CA GLU A 171 -42.44 -53.79 58.83
C GLU A 171 -41.66 -54.65 59.84
N LEU A 172 -40.33 -54.72 59.70
CA LEU A 172 -39.46 -55.44 60.64
C LEU A 172 -39.52 -54.85 62.05
N LEU A 173 -39.56 -53.53 62.17
CA LEU A 173 -39.66 -52.83 63.45
C LEU A 173 -41.02 -53.12 64.12
N ASN A 174 -42.11 -53.16 63.35
CA ASN A 174 -43.43 -53.56 63.84
C ASN A 174 -43.43 -55.01 64.34
N LEU A 175 -42.78 -55.93 63.62
CA LEU A 175 -42.62 -57.33 64.06
C LEU A 175 -41.75 -57.46 65.33
N ALA A 176 -40.67 -56.67 65.44
CA ALA A 176 -39.82 -56.65 66.63
C ALA A 176 -40.59 -56.11 67.87
N ASN A 177 -41.40 -55.08 67.69
CA ASN A 177 -42.27 -54.55 68.74
C ASN A 177 -43.31 -55.58 69.18
N ALA A 178 -43.95 -56.30 68.24
CA ALA A 178 -44.84 -57.41 68.54
C ALA A 178 -44.15 -58.59 69.27
N ARG A 179 -42.84 -58.75 69.09
CA ARG A 179 -42.02 -59.75 69.79
C ARG A 179 -41.57 -59.30 71.18
N SER A 180 -41.41 -57.99 71.40
CA SER A 180 -41.06 -57.40 72.70
C SER A 180 -42.20 -57.44 73.74
N THR A 181 -43.45 -57.63 73.30
CA THR A 181 -44.63 -57.82 74.17
C THR A 181 -44.75 -59.24 74.75
N LEU A 182 -43.77 -60.12 74.56
CA LEU A 182 -43.72 -61.47 75.15
C LEU A 182 -42.75 -61.50 76.35
N PRO A 183 -43.14 -62.01 77.55
CA PRO A 183 -42.30 -61.90 78.74
C PRO A 183 -41.12 -62.88 78.68
N ARG A 184 -39.91 -62.40 78.98
CA ARG A 184 -38.71 -63.24 79.13
C ARG A 184 -37.99 -62.97 80.45
N THR A 185 -37.80 -64.07 81.16
CA THR A 185 -37.35 -64.26 82.55
C THR A 185 -35.91 -63.82 82.82
N GLU A 186 -35.74 -63.25 84.01
CA GLU A 186 -34.52 -62.71 84.62
C GLU A 186 -33.40 -63.74 84.88
N SER A 187 -32.15 -63.27 84.96
CA SER A 187 -31.23 -63.70 86.03
C SER A 187 -30.02 -62.76 86.17
N ASN A 188 -30.20 -61.79 87.07
CA ASN A 188 -29.25 -61.22 88.02
C ASN A 188 -28.04 -62.10 88.46
N ARG A 189 -26.82 -61.52 88.60
CA ARG A 189 -26.12 -61.25 89.89
C ARG A 189 -24.60 -60.90 89.76
N VAL A 190 -24.21 -59.94 90.61
CA VAL A 190 -22.91 -59.43 91.14
C VAL A 190 -22.06 -60.55 91.84
N PRO A 191 -20.94 -60.38 92.63
CA PRO A 191 -20.02 -59.25 92.97
C PRO A 191 -18.52 -59.61 93.20
N ALA A 192 -17.62 -58.63 93.45
CA ALA A 192 -16.53 -58.74 94.45
C ALA A 192 -15.68 -57.45 94.56
N MET A 193 -15.80 -56.79 95.71
CA MET A 193 -15.07 -55.57 96.11
C MET A 193 -13.76 -55.98 96.80
N ALA A 194 -12.63 -55.97 96.09
CA ALA A 194 -11.26 -55.95 96.65
C ALA A 194 -10.17 -55.75 95.57
N ASP A 195 -10.46 -56.14 94.32
CA ASP A 195 -9.60 -55.83 93.15
C ASP A 195 -9.74 -54.38 92.66
N GLU A 196 -10.72 -53.64 93.17
CA GLU A 196 -11.11 -52.36 92.61
C GLU A 196 -10.07 -51.27 92.88
N ALA A 197 -9.40 -51.25 94.03
CA ALA A 197 -8.38 -50.23 94.35
C ALA A 197 -7.04 -50.42 93.60
N SER A 198 -6.61 -51.67 93.37
CA SER A 198 -5.44 -51.99 92.57
C SER A 198 -5.73 -51.86 91.07
N ALA A 199 -6.93 -52.24 90.64
CA ALA A 199 -7.42 -51.99 89.29
C ALA A 199 -7.66 -50.49 89.04
N GLU A 200 -8.09 -49.70 90.02
CA GLU A 200 -8.20 -48.23 89.96
C GLU A 200 -6.79 -47.62 89.86
N LEU A 201 -5.80 -48.06 90.64
CA LEU A 201 -4.42 -47.59 90.53
C LEU A 201 -3.74 -47.97 89.20
N GLU A 202 -4.01 -49.16 88.66
CA GLU A 202 -3.57 -49.53 87.31
C GLU A 202 -4.35 -48.78 86.21
N ARG A 203 -5.64 -48.48 86.41
CA ARG A 203 -6.42 -47.59 85.53
C ARG A 203 -5.87 -46.16 85.56
N VAL A 204 -5.48 -45.64 86.72
CA VAL A 204 -4.85 -44.33 86.88
C VAL A 204 -3.45 -44.33 86.26
N ARG A 205 -2.63 -45.36 86.47
CA ARG A 205 -1.34 -45.49 85.77
C ARG A 205 -1.50 -45.62 84.26
N ALA A 206 -2.51 -46.36 83.79
CA ALA A 206 -2.81 -46.51 82.37
C ALA A 206 -3.34 -45.20 81.75
N THR A 207 -4.17 -44.44 82.47
CA THR A 207 -4.64 -43.12 82.02
C THR A 207 -3.51 -42.10 82.02
N VAL A 208 -2.63 -42.10 83.03
CA VAL A 208 -1.41 -41.27 83.04
C VAL A 208 -0.48 -41.62 81.89
N ARG A 209 -0.26 -42.91 81.59
CA ARG A 209 0.51 -43.34 80.40
C ARG A 209 -0.16 -42.94 79.08
N ARG A 210 -1.49 -42.99 78.99
CA ARG A 210 -2.23 -42.50 77.80
C ARG A 210 -2.15 -40.98 77.68
N LEU A 211 -2.25 -40.24 78.77
CA LEU A 211 -2.16 -38.78 78.79
C LEU A 211 -0.72 -38.31 78.53
N SER A 212 0.29 -39.00 79.04
CA SER A 212 1.69 -38.73 78.72
C SER A 212 2.01 -39.08 77.28
N ALA A 213 1.53 -40.22 76.75
CA ALA A 213 1.64 -40.56 75.33
C ALA A 213 0.89 -39.55 74.44
N ARG A 214 -0.27 -39.03 74.88
CA ARG A 214 -1.02 -37.98 74.18
C ARG A 214 -0.30 -36.63 74.23
N LYS A 215 0.34 -36.28 75.35
CA LYS A 215 1.18 -35.08 75.51
C LYS A 215 2.44 -35.15 74.64
N VAL A 216 3.09 -36.31 74.56
CA VAL A 216 4.24 -36.53 73.66
C VAL A 216 3.81 -36.48 72.19
N LYS A 217 2.63 -37.03 71.84
CA LYS A 217 2.05 -36.88 70.49
C LYS A 217 1.66 -35.43 70.17
N LEU A 218 1.11 -34.68 71.12
CA LEU A 218 0.79 -33.26 70.97
C LEU A 218 2.04 -32.38 70.81
N LEU A 219 3.13 -32.69 71.54
CA LEU A 219 4.42 -32.02 71.38
C LEU A 219 5.07 -32.33 70.02
N GLY A 220 5.03 -33.58 69.56
CA GLY A 220 5.50 -33.95 68.21
C GLY A 220 4.71 -33.25 67.09
N ASN A 221 3.41 -33.03 67.30
CA ASN A 221 2.58 -32.26 66.36
C ASN A 221 2.91 -30.76 66.37
N GLN A 222 3.37 -30.20 67.49
CA GLN A 222 3.71 -28.78 67.59
C GLN A 222 4.90 -28.40 66.70
N ASP A 223 5.95 -29.22 66.68
CA ASP A 223 7.12 -28.95 65.82
C ASP A 223 6.81 -29.28 64.36
N HIS A 224 5.97 -30.28 64.08
CA HIS A 224 5.46 -30.54 62.74
C HIS A 224 4.66 -29.35 62.19
N ILE A 225 3.73 -28.78 62.98
CA ILE A 225 2.94 -27.60 62.59
C ILE A 225 3.84 -26.39 62.34
N LYS A 226 4.89 -26.16 63.16
CA LYS A 226 5.86 -25.07 62.91
C LYS A 226 6.58 -25.24 61.57
N VAL A 227 7.05 -26.46 61.28
CA VAL A 227 7.73 -26.75 60.01
C VAL A 227 6.79 -26.55 58.81
N GLU A 228 5.54 -26.98 58.91
CA GLU A 228 4.54 -26.75 57.86
C GLU A 228 4.18 -25.27 57.69
N LEU A 229 4.09 -24.49 58.78
CA LEU A 229 3.91 -23.03 58.72
C LEU A 229 5.11 -22.33 58.08
N GLU A 230 6.34 -22.76 58.39
CA GLU A 230 7.56 -22.24 57.79
C GLU A 230 7.61 -22.52 56.29
N LYS A 231 7.21 -23.73 55.87
CA LYS A 231 7.07 -24.09 54.45
C LYS A 231 6.01 -23.24 53.77
N LEU A 232 4.82 -23.08 54.37
CA LEU A 232 3.73 -22.28 53.82
C LEU A 232 4.14 -20.81 53.68
N LYS A 233 4.86 -20.27 54.66
CA LYS A 233 5.42 -18.91 54.61
C LYS A 233 6.42 -18.76 53.46
N LYS A 234 7.36 -19.70 53.31
CA LYS A 234 8.31 -19.71 52.19
C LYS A 234 7.63 -19.81 50.83
N THR A 235 6.56 -20.60 50.70
CA THR A 235 5.80 -20.67 49.44
C THR A 235 5.07 -19.36 49.17
N TYR A 236 4.51 -18.72 50.19
CA TYR A 236 3.87 -17.42 50.05
C TYR A 236 4.87 -16.34 49.65
N ASP A 237 6.01 -16.24 50.34
CA ASP A 237 7.07 -15.27 50.02
C ASP A 237 7.60 -15.46 48.59
N SER A 238 7.78 -16.72 48.15
CA SER A 238 8.16 -17.04 46.77
C SER A 238 7.08 -16.66 45.76
N GLN A 239 5.80 -16.88 46.09
CA GLN A 239 4.69 -16.45 45.24
C GLN A 239 4.62 -14.92 45.15
N GLN A 240 4.84 -14.20 46.25
CA GLN A 240 4.86 -12.75 46.29
C GLN A 240 6.03 -12.18 45.47
N GLN A 241 7.24 -12.71 45.62
CA GLN A 241 8.39 -12.30 44.80
C GLN A 241 8.14 -12.53 43.30
N LYS A 242 7.56 -13.67 42.91
CA LYS A 242 7.20 -13.93 41.51
C LYS A 242 6.19 -12.93 40.97
N LEU A 243 5.23 -12.49 41.80
CA LEU A 243 4.27 -11.46 41.39
C LEU A 243 4.96 -10.10 41.24
N GLU A 244 5.85 -9.73 42.16
CA GLU A 244 6.62 -8.49 42.09
C GLU A 244 7.53 -8.46 40.84
N GLU A 245 8.24 -9.55 40.55
CA GLU A 245 9.05 -9.70 39.34
C GLU A 245 8.20 -9.58 38.06
N ARG A 246 7.01 -10.20 38.02
CA ARG A 246 6.09 -10.07 36.88
C ARG A 246 5.60 -8.64 36.69
N VAL A 247 5.30 -7.93 37.78
CA VAL A 247 4.88 -6.52 37.71
C VAL A 247 6.03 -5.65 37.16
N ILE A 248 7.27 -5.89 37.60
CA ILE A 248 8.44 -5.17 37.09
C ILE A 248 8.68 -5.49 35.61
N ALA A 249 8.56 -6.76 35.21
CA ALA A 249 8.71 -7.17 33.81
C ALA A 249 7.65 -6.52 32.91
N MET A 250 6.36 -6.61 33.28
CA MET A 250 5.29 -5.93 32.54
C MET A 250 5.48 -4.40 32.51
N GLY A 251 6.00 -3.80 33.58
CA GLY A 251 6.31 -2.37 33.60
C GLY A 251 7.40 -1.97 32.60
N LYS A 252 8.44 -2.80 32.43
CA LYS A 252 9.49 -2.58 31.43
C LYS A 252 8.95 -2.76 30.01
N GLU A 253 8.21 -3.84 29.75
CA GLU A 253 7.58 -4.10 28.45
C GLU A 253 6.63 -2.96 28.04
N LEU A 254 5.82 -2.44 28.98
CA LEU A 254 4.96 -1.29 28.73
C LEU A 254 5.75 -0.01 28.42
N GLN A 255 6.88 0.21 29.10
CA GLN A 255 7.73 1.37 28.85
C GLN A 255 8.42 1.28 27.48
N GLU A 256 8.90 0.09 27.10
CA GLU A 256 9.50 -0.19 25.79
C GLU A 256 8.47 -0.03 24.66
N ALA A 257 7.26 -0.58 24.85
CA ALA A 257 6.16 -0.39 23.90
C ALA A 257 5.79 1.08 23.73
N ARG A 258 5.75 1.86 24.82
CA ARG A 258 5.53 3.32 24.76
C ARG A 258 6.66 4.04 24.01
N GLY A 259 7.91 3.64 24.21
CA GLY A 259 9.06 4.15 23.45
C GLY A 259 8.92 3.88 21.95
N ALA A 260 8.62 2.64 21.57
CA ALA A 260 8.41 2.25 20.18
C ALA A 260 7.23 3.00 19.52
N ILE A 261 6.13 3.20 20.25
CA ILE A 261 5.00 4.03 19.78
C ILE A 261 5.45 5.49 19.58
N GLY A 262 6.24 6.05 20.49
CA GLY A 262 6.80 7.40 20.32
C GLY A 262 7.69 7.52 19.08
N ASP A 263 8.56 6.55 18.85
CA ASP A 263 9.47 6.53 17.70
C ASP A 263 8.70 6.40 16.37
N THR A 264 7.67 5.56 16.32
CA THR A 264 6.82 5.42 15.13
C THR A 264 6.00 6.69 14.88
N GLN A 265 5.45 7.31 15.92
CA GLN A 265 4.77 8.61 15.81
C GLN A 265 5.72 9.71 15.29
N HIS A 266 6.96 9.76 15.79
CA HIS A 266 7.95 10.73 15.31
C HIS A 266 8.31 10.52 13.84
N LYS A 267 8.52 9.27 13.41
CA LYS A 267 8.77 8.93 12.00
C LYS A 267 7.59 9.32 11.11
N LEU A 268 6.36 9.05 11.55
CA LEU A 268 5.14 9.37 10.80
C LEU A 268 4.95 10.90 10.69
N ALA A 269 5.23 11.65 11.76
CA ALA A 269 5.23 13.11 11.75
C ALA A 269 6.31 13.67 10.79
N GLN A 270 7.51 13.09 10.79
CA GLN A 270 8.58 13.48 9.87
C GLN A 270 8.21 13.22 8.40
N GLN A 271 7.63 12.05 8.10
CA GLN A 271 7.15 11.73 6.76
C GLN A 271 6.02 12.66 6.32
N SER A 272 5.08 12.97 7.22
CA SER A 272 3.98 13.92 6.97
C SER A 272 4.52 15.32 6.67
N ALA A 273 5.52 15.79 7.41
CA ALA A 273 6.17 17.07 7.14
C ALA A 273 6.86 17.09 5.77
N VAL A 274 7.58 16.03 5.40
CA VAL A 274 8.22 15.92 4.08
C VAL A 274 7.17 15.93 2.96
N LEU A 275 6.06 15.20 3.12
CA LEU A 275 4.97 15.16 2.14
C LEU A 275 4.30 16.53 1.98
N LEU A 276 4.07 17.26 3.08
CA LEU A 276 3.53 18.62 3.01
C LEU A 276 4.50 19.57 2.29
N THR A 277 5.81 19.48 2.55
CA THR A 277 6.79 20.31 1.85
C THR A 277 6.88 19.98 0.36
N SER A 278 6.75 18.71 -0.03
CA SER A 278 6.74 18.32 -1.44
C SER A 278 5.45 18.75 -2.15
N GLN A 279 4.31 18.69 -1.46
CA GLN A 279 3.02 19.17 -1.96
C GLN A 279 3.03 20.70 -2.18
N SER A 280 3.59 21.46 -1.23
CA SER A 280 3.78 22.91 -1.39
C SER A 280 4.66 23.24 -2.60
N GLN A 281 5.77 22.51 -2.77
CA GLN A 281 6.66 22.67 -3.93
C GLN A 281 5.95 22.37 -5.25
N LEU A 282 5.04 21.38 -5.27
CA LEU A 282 4.26 21.04 -6.45
C LEU A 282 3.29 22.18 -6.81
N GLN A 283 2.58 22.73 -5.82
CA GLN A 283 1.68 23.87 -6.01
C GLN A 283 2.42 25.12 -6.51
N GLU A 284 3.61 25.40 -5.98
CA GLU A 284 4.46 26.49 -6.47
C GLU A 284 4.83 26.30 -7.94
N VAL A 285 5.19 25.07 -8.35
CA VAL A 285 5.53 24.75 -9.74
C VAL A 285 4.31 24.88 -10.67
N GLU A 286 3.12 24.47 -10.21
CA GLU A 286 1.88 24.64 -10.97
C GLU A 286 1.53 26.12 -11.19
N ALA A 287 1.73 26.95 -10.15
CA ALA A 287 1.56 28.39 -10.24
C ALA A 287 2.59 29.03 -11.19
N GLU A 288 3.86 28.65 -11.10
CA GLU A 288 4.90 29.11 -12.03
C GLU A 288 4.60 28.72 -13.48
N ASN A 289 4.13 27.49 -13.72
CA ASN A 289 3.75 27.02 -15.05
C ASN A 289 2.62 27.88 -15.63
N SER A 290 1.59 28.16 -14.81
CA SER A 290 0.48 29.03 -15.18
C SER A 290 0.95 30.46 -15.51
N GLN A 291 1.87 31.01 -14.71
CA GLN A 291 2.47 32.32 -14.96
C GLN A 291 3.29 32.35 -16.27
N LEU A 292 4.09 31.31 -16.53
CA LEU A 292 4.87 31.20 -17.76
C LEU A 292 3.97 31.06 -19.00
N GLN A 293 2.89 30.29 -18.91
CA GLN A 293 1.89 30.20 -19.97
C GLN A 293 1.26 31.57 -20.28
N LEU A 294 0.93 32.35 -19.26
CA LEU A 294 0.42 33.72 -19.44
C LEU A 294 1.46 34.63 -20.10
N ARG A 295 2.74 34.54 -19.70
CA ARG A 295 3.83 35.31 -20.34
C ARG A 295 4.01 34.94 -21.82
N LEU A 296 3.93 33.65 -22.15
CA LEU A 296 3.98 33.18 -23.54
C LEU A 296 2.80 33.71 -24.37
N LYS A 297 1.58 33.74 -23.80
CA LYS A 297 0.41 34.32 -24.47
C LYS A 297 0.61 35.81 -24.76
N LYS A 298 1.10 36.58 -23.78
CA LYS A 298 1.40 38.01 -23.95
C LYS A 298 2.45 38.25 -25.03
N LEU A 299 3.56 37.53 -24.98
CA LEU A 299 4.65 37.68 -25.96
C LEU A 299 4.20 37.29 -27.39
N ASN A 300 3.36 36.27 -27.53
CA ASN A 300 2.79 35.91 -28.83
C ASN A 300 1.84 37.01 -29.35
N GLU A 301 1.07 37.65 -28.48
CA GLU A 301 0.19 38.75 -28.86
C GLU A 301 0.97 39.99 -29.27
N GLU A 302 2.06 40.31 -28.55
CA GLU A 302 3.01 41.35 -28.94
C GLU A 302 3.65 41.06 -30.30
N TYR A 303 4.05 39.81 -30.56
CA TYR A 303 4.60 39.39 -31.85
C TYR A 303 3.58 39.55 -32.99
N ARG A 304 2.32 39.14 -32.77
CA ARG A 304 1.23 39.33 -33.73
C ARG A 304 0.95 40.79 -34.01
N SER A 305 0.91 41.62 -32.96
CA SER A 305 0.70 43.07 -33.07
C SER A 305 1.81 43.73 -33.88
N ARG A 306 3.07 43.32 -33.66
CA ARG A 306 4.22 43.83 -34.40
C ARG A 306 4.18 43.43 -35.89
N LEU A 307 3.82 42.18 -36.19
CA LEU A 307 3.62 41.73 -37.57
C LEU A 307 2.48 42.49 -38.26
N ALA A 308 1.38 42.74 -37.56
CA ALA A 308 0.27 43.52 -38.09
C ALA A 308 0.68 44.97 -38.40
N GLN A 309 1.47 45.59 -37.51
CA GLN A 309 2.02 46.93 -37.75
C GLN A 309 2.96 46.94 -38.96
N TYR A 310 3.83 45.94 -39.11
CA TYR A 310 4.69 45.83 -40.28
C TYR A 310 3.91 45.72 -41.59
N ILE A 311 2.83 44.94 -41.62
CA ILE A 311 1.96 44.83 -42.80
C ILE A 311 1.29 46.17 -43.09
N LYS A 312 0.82 46.86 -42.05
CA LYS A 312 0.20 48.18 -42.16
C LYS A 312 1.18 49.22 -42.72
N ASP A 313 2.40 49.28 -42.20
CA ASP A 313 3.42 50.21 -42.67
C ASP A 313 3.80 49.97 -44.14
N VAL A 314 3.82 48.70 -44.59
CA VAL A 314 4.03 48.36 -46.01
C VAL A 314 2.84 48.81 -46.87
N ALA A 315 1.61 48.61 -46.40
CA ALA A 315 0.41 49.06 -47.10
C ALA A 315 0.36 50.60 -47.20
N ASP A 316 0.58 51.30 -46.09
CA ASP A 316 0.60 52.77 -46.02
C ASP A 316 1.69 53.35 -46.96
N TYR A 317 2.87 52.71 -47.04
CA TYR A 317 3.91 53.11 -48.00
C TYR A 317 3.48 52.90 -49.47
N MET A 318 2.78 51.80 -49.77
CA MET A 318 2.29 51.51 -51.12
C MET A 318 1.17 52.49 -51.54
N ASP A 319 0.30 52.88 -50.61
CA ASP A 319 -0.74 53.90 -50.81
C ASP A 319 -0.16 55.34 -50.91
N SER A 320 0.90 55.62 -50.16
CA SER A 320 1.67 56.89 -50.26
C SER A 320 2.37 57.05 -51.62
N LYS A 321 2.69 55.94 -52.30
CA LYS A 321 3.32 55.93 -53.61
C LYS A 321 2.30 56.02 -54.75
N SER A 322 1.10 55.48 -54.58
CA SER A 322 0.02 55.54 -55.58
C SER A 322 -0.64 56.92 -55.70
N SER A 323 -0.55 57.75 -54.66
CA SER A 323 -1.10 59.12 -54.62
C SER A 323 -0.20 60.20 -55.24
N ASN A 324 1.08 59.92 -55.53
CA ASN A 324 2.06 60.89 -56.06
C ASN A 324 2.27 60.80 -57.59
N VAL A 325 1.21 60.52 -58.37
CA VAL A 325 1.29 60.36 -59.84
C VAL A 325 1.16 61.70 -60.58
N THR A 326 2.10 62.63 -60.37
CA THR A 326 2.35 63.75 -61.31
C THR A 326 3.71 64.42 -61.07
N GLY A 327 4.82 63.76 -61.44
CA GLY A 327 6.14 64.41 -61.48
C GLY A 327 7.32 63.46 -61.71
N PRO A 328 8.47 63.90 -62.27
CA PRO A 328 9.56 63.02 -62.69
C PRO A 328 10.25 62.35 -61.49
N SER A 329 10.36 61.03 -61.55
CA SER A 329 10.77 60.10 -60.49
C SER A 329 12.08 60.41 -59.74
N LYS A 330 11.99 60.61 -58.42
CA LYS A 330 13.12 60.47 -57.46
C LYS A 330 13.28 59.01 -56.99
N ALA A 331 13.44 58.08 -57.92
CA ALA A 331 13.47 56.63 -57.66
C ALA A 331 14.53 56.10 -56.65
N PRO A 332 15.74 56.68 -56.48
CA PRO A 332 16.77 56.09 -55.61
C PRO A 332 16.54 56.32 -54.11
N ALA A 333 15.97 57.46 -53.72
CA ALA A 333 15.75 57.82 -52.32
C ALA A 333 14.62 56.99 -51.70
N ASP A 334 13.53 56.80 -52.45
CA ASP A 334 12.35 56.04 -52.00
C ASP A 334 12.69 54.55 -51.81
N HIS A 335 13.51 53.97 -52.70
CA HIS A 335 13.97 52.59 -52.55
C HIS A 335 14.84 52.39 -51.30
N ALA A 336 15.62 53.41 -50.90
CA ALA A 336 16.44 53.35 -49.70
C ALA A 336 15.60 53.37 -48.41
N HIS A 337 14.45 54.04 -48.39
CA HIS A 337 13.53 54.06 -47.23
C HIS A 337 12.86 52.71 -47.01
N MET A 338 12.32 52.09 -48.07
CA MET A 338 11.76 50.74 -47.99
C MET A 338 12.81 49.71 -47.57
N LYS A 339 14.02 49.80 -48.12
CA LYS A 339 15.12 48.89 -47.76
C LYS A 339 15.47 48.99 -46.27
N ARG A 340 15.62 50.21 -45.72
CA ARG A 340 15.90 50.41 -44.29
C ARG A 340 14.79 49.88 -43.39
N PHE A 341 13.53 50.04 -43.79
CA PHE A 341 12.38 49.53 -43.04
C PHE A 341 12.38 47.99 -42.99
N VAL A 342 12.55 47.33 -44.15
CA VAL A 342 12.66 45.87 -44.24
C VAL A 342 13.88 45.36 -43.45
N ASP A 343 15.02 46.05 -43.54
CA ASP A 343 16.22 45.69 -42.78
C ASP A 343 16.00 45.81 -41.25
N SER A 344 15.28 46.85 -40.80
CA SER A 344 14.90 47.01 -39.39
C SER A 344 13.96 45.90 -38.94
N MET A 345 12.93 45.59 -39.75
CA MET A 345 11.97 44.51 -39.50
C MET A 345 12.68 43.16 -39.33
N LEU A 346 13.57 42.82 -40.27
CA LEU A 346 14.33 41.57 -40.24
C LEU A 346 15.25 41.50 -39.03
N LYS A 347 15.88 42.62 -38.63
CA LYS A 347 16.73 42.69 -37.43
C LYS A 347 15.92 42.44 -36.16
N GLU A 348 14.74 43.05 -36.06
CA GLU A 348 13.84 42.92 -34.91
C GLU A 348 13.25 41.52 -34.80
N ILE A 349 12.86 40.90 -35.92
CA ILE A 349 12.40 39.51 -35.98
C ILE A 349 13.52 38.58 -35.50
N ARG A 350 14.74 38.72 -36.03
CA ARG A 350 15.90 37.92 -35.59
C ARG A 350 16.18 38.07 -34.09
N ALA A 351 16.07 39.29 -33.54
CA ALA A 351 16.24 39.54 -32.12
C ALA A 351 15.14 38.87 -31.27
N SER A 352 13.87 38.93 -31.70
CA SER A 352 12.77 38.27 -31.00
C SER A 352 12.90 36.75 -30.97
N TYR A 353 13.36 36.14 -32.07
CA TYR A 353 13.59 34.69 -32.11
C TYR A 353 14.75 34.28 -31.21
N LYS A 354 15.85 35.04 -31.19
CA LYS A 354 16.97 34.80 -30.27
C LYS A 354 16.55 34.88 -28.80
N SER A 355 15.79 35.91 -28.44
CA SER A 355 15.28 36.05 -27.06
C SER A 355 14.36 34.90 -26.66
N ARG A 356 13.47 34.46 -27.57
CA ARG A 356 12.59 33.30 -27.34
C ARG A 356 13.38 32.00 -27.20
N GLU A 357 14.40 31.79 -28.03
CA GLU A 357 15.27 30.62 -27.98
C GLU A 357 16.04 30.57 -26.64
N GLU A 358 16.57 31.71 -26.18
CA GLU A 358 17.24 31.82 -24.88
C GLU A 358 16.30 31.51 -23.70
N GLN A 359 15.05 31.97 -23.75
CA GLN A 359 14.04 31.67 -22.73
C GLN A 359 13.69 30.17 -22.71
N LEU A 360 13.49 29.55 -23.88
CA LEU A 360 13.21 28.11 -23.98
C LEU A 360 14.40 27.27 -23.51
N ALA A 361 15.62 27.65 -23.88
CA ALA A 361 16.85 27.01 -23.39
C ALA A 361 17.02 27.18 -21.88
N GLY A 362 16.66 28.34 -21.33
CA GLY A 362 16.61 28.59 -19.88
C GLY A 362 15.63 27.65 -19.15
N ALA A 363 14.40 27.56 -19.65
CA ALA A 363 13.37 26.68 -19.09
C ALA A 363 13.77 25.20 -19.15
N ALA A 364 14.29 24.74 -20.30
CA ALA A 364 14.77 23.37 -20.48
C ALA A 364 15.90 23.01 -19.50
N ARG A 365 16.86 23.93 -19.30
CA ARG A 365 17.92 23.76 -18.28
C ARG A 365 17.35 23.70 -16.86
N GLY A 366 16.35 24.53 -16.55
CA GLY A 366 15.63 24.49 -15.28
C GLY A 366 14.95 23.15 -15.02
N TYR A 367 14.20 22.63 -16.01
CA TYR A 367 13.57 21.30 -15.91
C TYR A 367 14.59 20.18 -15.74
N LYS A 368 15.69 20.19 -16.49
CA LYS A 368 16.78 19.20 -16.34
C LYS A 368 17.37 19.21 -14.93
N LYS A 369 17.61 20.40 -14.36
CA LYS A 369 18.14 20.54 -13.00
C LYS A 369 17.15 20.02 -11.95
N ARG A 370 15.85 20.33 -12.11
CA ARG A 370 14.79 19.83 -11.23
C ARG A 370 14.63 18.31 -11.30
N MET A 371 14.64 17.74 -12.51
CA MET A 371 14.57 16.29 -12.72
C MET A 371 15.75 15.58 -12.05
N LYS A 372 16.96 16.12 -12.20
CA LYS A 372 18.14 15.59 -11.51
C LYS A 372 17.99 15.61 -9.98
N ASN A 373 17.37 16.64 -9.42
CA ASN A 373 17.11 16.72 -7.99
C ASN A 373 16.02 15.72 -7.54
N LEU A 374 14.99 15.51 -8.35
CA LEU A 374 13.94 14.54 -8.08
C LEU A 374 14.49 13.12 -8.04
N VAL A 375 15.33 12.75 -9.01
CA VAL A 375 16.01 11.44 -9.06
C VAL A 375 16.87 11.23 -7.81
N LYS A 376 17.66 12.22 -7.40
CA LYS A 376 18.45 12.14 -6.16
C LYS A 376 17.58 11.96 -4.90
N LYS A 377 16.44 12.63 -4.82
CA LYS A 377 15.49 12.44 -3.71
C LYS A 377 14.93 11.01 -3.71
N HIS A 378 14.57 10.47 -4.88
CA HIS A 378 14.08 9.09 -5.00
C HIS A 378 15.16 8.06 -4.64
N GLU A 379 16.40 8.28 -5.08
CA GLU A 379 17.56 7.45 -4.71
C GLU A 379 17.76 7.44 -3.18
N ASN A 380 17.74 8.62 -2.54
CA ASN A 380 17.83 8.71 -1.08
C ASN A 380 16.66 8.03 -0.36
N LEU A 381 15.44 8.14 -0.92
CA LEU A 381 14.26 7.47 -0.39
C LEU A 381 14.41 5.94 -0.50
N LEU A 382 14.83 5.44 -1.64
CA LEU A 382 15.10 4.01 -1.87
C LEU A 382 16.20 3.49 -0.94
N ILE A 383 17.25 4.27 -0.69
CA ILE A 383 18.27 3.95 0.30
C ILE A 383 17.66 3.88 1.71
N ALA A 384 16.80 4.83 2.10
CA ALA A 384 16.13 4.81 3.40
C ALA A 384 15.16 3.63 3.55
N TYR A 385 14.41 3.28 2.50
CA TYR A 385 13.55 2.09 2.46
C TYR A 385 14.36 0.78 2.46
N GLY A 386 15.51 0.75 1.78
CA GLY A 386 16.45 -0.37 1.81
C GLY A 386 17.12 -0.53 3.17
N GLN A 387 17.41 0.57 3.86
CA GLN A 387 17.91 0.59 5.25
C GLN A 387 16.86 0.17 6.28
N LEU A 388 15.56 0.30 5.97
CA LEU A 388 14.51 -0.27 6.82
C LEU A 388 14.57 -1.82 6.86
N GLY A 389 15.27 -2.43 5.89
CA GLY A 389 15.71 -3.82 5.92
C GLY A 389 14.60 -4.86 6.02
N GLU A 390 14.94 -6.14 5.88
CA GLU A 390 14.02 -7.21 6.28
C GLU A 390 13.74 -7.19 7.78
N GLU A 391 14.70 -6.73 8.60
CA GLU A 391 14.60 -6.69 10.06
C GLU A 391 13.56 -5.67 10.56
N GLY A 392 13.51 -4.46 9.98
CA GLY A 392 12.50 -3.46 10.37
C GLY A 392 11.08 -3.89 9.95
N TRP A 393 10.95 -4.51 8.78
CA TRP A 393 9.67 -5.11 8.36
C TRP A 393 9.31 -6.37 9.15
N ALA A 394 10.29 -7.17 9.57
CA ALA A 394 10.07 -8.30 10.46
C ALA A 394 9.56 -7.84 11.83
N GLU A 395 10.11 -6.75 12.37
CA GLU A 395 9.67 -6.17 13.64
C GLU A 395 8.24 -5.63 13.54
N VAL A 396 7.90 -4.88 12.48
CA VAL A 396 6.52 -4.42 12.25
C VAL A 396 5.54 -5.60 12.12
N ARG A 397 5.91 -6.66 11.41
CA ARG A 397 5.09 -7.88 11.30
C ARG A 397 4.98 -8.64 12.62
N LYS A 398 6.01 -8.61 13.47
CA LYS A 398 5.99 -9.20 14.81
C LYS A 398 5.03 -8.42 15.72
N GLN A 399 5.16 -7.10 15.75
CA GLN A 399 4.28 -6.21 16.52
C GLN A 399 2.82 -6.34 16.09
N LEU A 400 2.55 -6.45 14.79
CA LEU A 400 1.18 -6.65 14.29
C LEU A 400 0.60 -8.00 14.74
N ARG A 401 1.41 -9.07 14.76
CA ARG A 401 0.99 -10.38 15.27
C ARG A 401 0.77 -10.38 16.78
N GLU A 402 1.62 -9.70 17.54
CA GLU A 402 1.47 -9.56 18.99
C GLU A 402 0.24 -8.70 19.35
N PHE A 403 -0.01 -7.62 18.63
CA PHE A 403 -1.22 -6.81 18.79
C PHE A 403 -2.48 -7.63 18.47
N ALA A 404 -2.50 -8.37 17.35
CA ALA A 404 -3.62 -9.23 17.00
C ALA A 404 -3.84 -10.34 18.06
N ARG A 405 -2.76 -10.94 18.58
CA ARG A 405 -2.86 -11.98 19.62
C ARG A 405 -3.38 -11.44 20.94
N THR A 406 -2.86 -10.30 21.40
CA THR A 406 -3.26 -9.69 22.68
C THR A 406 -4.72 -9.22 22.64
N THR A 407 -5.13 -8.56 21.56
CA THR A 407 -6.54 -8.18 21.37
C THR A 407 -7.47 -9.39 21.30
N GLN A 408 -7.04 -10.49 20.67
CA GLN A 408 -7.80 -11.74 20.66
C GLN A 408 -7.93 -12.36 22.07
N GLU A 409 -6.83 -12.40 22.84
CA GLU A 409 -6.82 -12.92 24.21
C GLU A 409 -7.73 -12.11 25.14
N ASP A 410 -7.69 -10.78 25.05
CA ASP A 410 -8.57 -9.90 25.83
C ASP A 410 -10.05 -10.16 25.51
N LEU A 411 -10.41 -10.28 24.23
CA LEU A 411 -11.78 -10.59 23.81
C LEU A 411 -12.23 -11.97 24.27
N GLU A 412 -11.37 -12.98 24.23
CA GLU A 412 -11.65 -14.32 24.74
C GLU A 412 -11.84 -14.32 26.26
N GLN A 413 -11.04 -13.53 26.98
CA GLN A 413 -11.16 -13.35 28.41
C GLN A 413 -12.47 -12.62 28.78
N GLU A 414 -12.81 -11.53 28.11
CA GLU A 414 -14.10 -10.83 28.29
C GLU A 414 -15.28 -11.76 27.99
N ARG A 415 -15.21 -12.52 26.89
CA ARG A 415 -16.23 -13.52 26.54
C ARG A 415 -16.38 -14.57 27.64
N SER A 416 -15.27 -15.07 28.18
CA SER A 416 -15.30 -16.07 29.27
C SER A 416 -15.93 -15.51 30.54
N GLN A 417 -15.62 -14.27 30.92
CA GLN A 417 -16.20 -13.60 32.08
C GLN A 417 -17.70 -13.37 31.91
N LEU A 418 -18.12 -12.92 30.73
CA LEU A 418 -19.53 -12.74 30.41
C LEU A 418 -20.29 -14.07 30.45
N LEU A 419 -19.69 -15.15 29.95
CA LEU A 419 -20.27 -16.49 30.05
C LEU A 419 -20.43 -16.93 31.51
N THR A 420 -19.42 -16.77 32.35
CA THR A 420 -19.53 -17.09 33.79
C THR A 420 -20.63 -16.28 34.45
N ARG A 421 -20.72 -14.98 34.15
CA ARG A 421 -21.76 -14.10 34.69
C ARG A 421 -23.16 -14.49 34.21
N ALA A 422 -23.29 -14.90 32.95
CA ALA A 422 -24.55 -15.39 32.39
C ALA A 422 -24.99 -16.68 33.09
N VAL A 423 -24.09 -17.65 33.29
CA VAL A 423 -24.38 -18.90 34.02
C VAL A 423 -24.83 -18.62 35.45
N MET A 424 -24.13 -17.74 36.18
CA MET A 424 -24.56 -17.36 37.54
C MET A 424 -25.95 -16.71 37.55
N ALA A 425 -26.28 -15.88 36.55
CA ALA A 425 -27.60 -15.29 36.44
C ALA A 425 -28.68 -16.33 36.11
N GLU A 426 -28.38 -17.32 35.25
CA GLU A 426 -29.28 -18.45 34.97
C GLU A 426 -29.54 -19.31 36.22
N GLU A 427 -28.51 -19.55 37.03
CA GLU A 427 -28.62 -20.24 38.32
C GLU A 427 -29.54 -19.46 39.27
N GLN A 428 -29.31 -18.15 39.44
CA GLN A 428 -30.14 -17.29 40.29
C GLN A 428 -31.62 -17.26 39.84
N VAL A 429 -31.87 -17.23 38.53
CA VAL A 429 -33.25 -17.32 38.00
C VAL A 429 -33.87 -18.68 38.32
N SER A 430 -33.09 -19.76 38.23
CA SER A 430 -33.55 -21.11 38.57
C SER A 430 -33.89 -21.24 40.06
N GLU A 431 -33.06 -20.70 40.94
CA GLU A 431 -33.30 -20.65 42.39
C GLU A 431 -34.58 -19.86 42.73
N LEU A 432 -34.78 -18.70 42.10
CA LEU A 432 -35.99 -17.88 42.27
C LEU A 432 -37.23 -18.61 41.74
N GLN A 433 -37.12 -19.31 40.61
CA GLN A 433 -38.21 -20.11 40.05
C GLN A 433 -38.60 -21.24 41.01
N GLU A 434 -37.62 -21.97 41.54
CA GLU A 434 -37.86 -23.04 42.50
C GLU A 434 -38.49 -22.52 43.80
N TYR A 435 -38.06 -21.34 44.27
CA TYR A 435 -38.66 -20.65 45.41
C TYR A 435 -40.14 -20.31 45.14
N ILE A 436 -40.44 -19.71 43.99
CA ILE A 436 -41.80 -19.38 43.57
C ILE A 436 -42.65 -20.66 43.51
N ASP A 437 -42.15 -21.73 42.91
CA ASP A 437 -42.89 -22.99 42.76
C ASP A 437 -43.19 -23.64 44.12
N LYS A 438 -42.22 -23.66 45.05
CA LYS A 438 -42.42 -24.13 46.43
C LYS A 438 -43.48 -23.31 47.15
N HIS A 439 -43.42 -21.98 47.07
CA HIS A 439 -44.39 -21.11 47.74
C HIS A 439 -45.78 -21.18 47.10
N LEU A 440 -45.88 -21.25 45.77
CA LEU A 440 -47.14 -21.46 45.07
C LEU A 440 -47.78 -22.79 45.47
N ALA A 441 -46.99 -23.87 45.61
CA ALA A 441 -47.50 -25.15 46.07
C ALA A 441 -48.06 -25.05 47.50
N ARG A 442 -47.33 -24.39 48.43
CA ARG A 442 -47.82 -24.13 49.80
C ARG A 442 -49.09 -23.30 49.81
N TYR A 443 -49.12 -22.17 49.10
CA TYR A 443 -50.31 -21.33 49.02
C TYR A 443 -51.51 -22.07 48.44
N LYS A 444 -51.33 -22.92 47.43
CA LYS A 444 -52.40 -23.77 46.89
C LYS A 444 -52.92 -24.74 47.96
N GLN A 445 -52.05 -25.37 48.73
CA GLN A 445 -52.45 -26.25 49.84
C GLN A 445 -53.20 -25.49 50.94
N GLU A 446 -52.72 -24.30 51.32
CA GLU A 446 -53.34 -23.46 52.33
C GLU A 446 -54.73 -22.97 51.89
N ILE A 447 -54.88 -22.54 50.64
CA ILE A 447 -56.18 -22.19 50.06
C ILE A 447 -57.12 -23.39 50.09
N LEU A 448 -56.64 -24.60 49.80
CA LEU A 448 -57.45 -25.82 49.89
C LEU A 448 -57.85 -26.16 51.32
N GLN A 449 -56.94 -25.99 52.30
CA GLN A 449 -57.24 -26.18 53.72
C GLN A 449 -58.26 -25.15 54.21
N LEU A 450 -58.08 -23.87 53.89
CA LEU A 450 -59.01 -22.80 54.21
C LEU A 450 -60.38 -23.07 53.58
N LYS A 451 -60.43 -23.47 52.30
CA LYS A 451 -61.69 -23.88 51.63
C LYS A 451 -62.40 -25.02 52.35
N LYS A 452 -61.66 -26.03 52.85
CA LYS A 452 -62.22 -27.15 53.64
C LYS A 452 -62.74 -26.68 54.99
N LEU A 453 -62.04 -25.78 55.68
CA LEU A 453 -62.45 -25.22 56.97
C LEU A 453 -63.67 -24.30 56.85
N THR A 454 -63.79 -23.53 55.75
CA THR A 454 -65.00 -22.76 55.42
C THR A 454 -66.13 -23.61 54.84
N GLY A 455 -65.86 -24.87 54.48
CA GLY A 455 -66.77 -25.80 53.81
C GLY A 455 -67.58 -26.68 54.75
N SER A 456 -68.23 -26.10 55.76
CA SER A 456 -69.34 -26.72 56.51
C SER A 456 -70.53 -25.73 56.60
N LYS A 457 -71.10 -25.42 55.42
CA LYS A 457 -72.52 -25.05 55.15
C LYS A 457 -72.72 -24.76 53.63
N VAL A 458 -72.90 -25.84 52.86
CA VAL A 458 -73.84 -26.15 51.72
C VAL A 458 -74.44 -25.01 50.83
N PRO A 459 -74.94 -25.21 49.57
CA PRO A 459 -74.50 -25.93 48.35
C PRO A 459 -74.55 -25.11 47.01
N HIS A 460 -74.00 -25.70 45.93
CA HIS A 460 -74.29 -25.60 44.47
C HIS A 460 -74.87 -24.32 43.81
N ALA A 461 -74.25 -23.83 42.71
CA ALA A 461 -74.54 -24.23 41.31
C ALA A 461 -73.86 -23.34 40.24
N LEU A 462 -73.68 -23.93 39.03
CA LEU A 462 -73.41 -23.34 37.69
C LEU A 462 -71.95 -22.90 37.43
N SER A 463 -71.12 -23.53 36.58
CA SER A 463 -71.26 -24.06 35.20
C SER A 463 -71.56 -23.00 34.13
N ALA A 464 -70.49 -22.49 33.50
CA ALA A 464 -70.32 -22.02 32.12
C ALA A 464 -68.90 -21.42 32.05
N GLY A 465 -68.01 -21.62 31.09
CA GLY A 465 -68.08 -22.19 29.76
C GLY A 465 -67.01 -21.47 28.93
N ALA A 466 -66.10 -22.24 28.34
CA ALA A 466 -65.30 -21.97 27.13
C ALA A 466 -64.27 -20.80 27.08
N ALA A 467 -63.06 -21.21 26.65
CA ALA A 467 -62.18 -20.56 25.69
C ALA A 467 -61.68 -19.12 25.97
N ASP A 468 -60.36 -18.98 26.23
CA ASP A 468 -59.47 -18.62 25.13
C ASP A 468 -57.99 -18.79 25.50
N THR A 469 -57.34 -19.63 24.70
CA THR A 469 -55.89 -19.75 24.56
C THR A 469 -55.33 -18.46 23.97
N HIS A 470 -54.71 -17.62 24.80
CA HIS A 470 -53.73 -16.66 24.32
C HIS A 470 -52.33 -17.12 24.70
N SER A 471 -51.77 -17.92 23.80
CA SER A 471 -50.34 -18.14 23.65
C SER A 471 -49.64 -16.79 23.43
N LEU A 472 -48.90 -16.34 24.43
CA LEU A 472 -47.97 -15.21 24.27
C LEU A 472 -46.89 -15.59 23.24
N PRO A 473 -46.61 -14.74 22.23
CA PRO A 473 -45.62 -15.07 21.22
C PRO A 473 -44.23 -15.05 21.83
N ARG A 474 -43.60 -16.22 21.84
CA ARG A 474 -42.17 -16.41 22.07
C ARG A 474 -41.39 -15.46 21.16
N ALA A 475 -40.61 -14.56 21.77
CA ALA A 475 -39.73 -13.64 21.08
C ALA A 475 -38.88 -14.37 20.05
N ARG A 476 -39.05 -13.99 18.77
CA ARG A 476 -38.23 -14.45 17.65
C ARG A 476 -36.77 -14.06 17.91
N ARG A 477 -35.91 -15.05 18.12
CA ARG A 477 -34.46 -14.89 17.93
C ARG A 477 -34.22 -14.65 16.44
N THR A 478 -33.92 -13.42 16.08
CA THR A 478 -33.37 -13.05 14.78
C THR A 478 -31.96 -13.61 14.69
N VAL A 479 -31.79 -14.70 13.94
CA VAL A 479 -30.47 -15.10 13.43
C VAL A 479 -30.14 -14.15 12.29
N SER A 480 -29.26 -13.19 12.56
CA SER A 480 -28.64 -12.35 11.53
C SER A 480 -27.61 -13.20 10.79
N HIS A 481 -27.99 -13.71 9.64
CA HIS A 481 -27.06 -14.09 8.59
C HIS A 481 -26.66 -12.84 7.80
N GLN A 482 -25.35 -12.60 7.65
CA GLN A 482 -24.66 -12.16 6.43
C GLN A 482 -23.28 -11.58 6.77
N PRO A 483 -22.37 -11.45 5.79
CA PRO A 483 -22.03 -12.36 4.70
C PRO A 483 -20.63 -12.98 4.88
#